data_AF-A0A6M3XKU8-F1
#
_entry.id   AF-A0A6M3XKU8-F1
#
_cell.length_a   1.000
_cell.length_b   1.000
_cell.length_c   1.000
_cell.angle_alpha   90.00
_cell.angle_beta   90.00
_cell.angle_gamma   90.00
#
_symmetry.space_group_name_H-M   'P 1'
#
loop_
_entity.id
_entity.type
_entity.pdbx_description
1 polymer ?
#
loop_
_entity_poly.entity_id
_entity_poly.type
_entity_poly.pdbx_seq_one_letter_code
_entity_poly.pdbx_strand_id
1 'polypeptide(L)'
;MEITPKNLELNYYPLDIQDITLPQQGMDIGATPETNSPVATQPSTLNNIVDSGDGSIVNLGAIKSSNFSVGVAGWRLDSNGNIEANDGNFRGDITGASGTFSGTITATAGSIGGWTISAVALYYDGATDALSSGMAPADYPFYAGKKYADRATAPFKIEPSGKLTVTDIVATGTINAQAGYLSAGVYIDAADGIVCESGGFNVGISGHIRGGQTDYNTGTGFFLGYSGSAYKLSIGVSTGDYFLWTGTTIESSYKLPGFIGGDGSDGDVTINDGGTTTLTADMYYDDLTITNNSTLNPAGYRIFWKGTLTIDSGSTIARNGNAGGNGGNGTNAASLTGTNAGGAGGSAGAVLSGNYLDGGEDGKAGGTGGYSINAQNGAAGGVGVAGDSKASNSLGSNGAAGAAGGAGNGSIDAYNGGAGGALGAAGTVVAATQEPNHLLTAVDMLGKDGAYAFYQFLNSAGSGSGGGGGGGAGSAYYYGGSGGGGGGSASVGGVILLCGNKIANAGTVSAIGASGGNGGNGGNGVTTAQGAGGGGGGGAGSNGGIIVLVCSTKQGSGTYPVTAGAGGTGGTKGANGNGTAYNGGNGANGAAGKTYILYG
;
A
#
# COMPACT_ATOMS: atom_id res chain seq x y z
N MET A 1 17.99 -27.25 93.45
CA MET A 1 18.44 -27.86 94.70
C MET A 1 19.15 -26.74 95.46
N GLU A 2 18.36 -25.84 96.03
CA GLU A 2 17.93 -25.83 97.44
C GLU A 2 18.88 -24.91 98.23
N ILE A 3 18.29 -24.04 99.07
CA ILE A 3 18.81 -23.34 100.27
C ILE A 3 18.10 -21.97 100.40
N THR A 4 17.06 -21.95 101.24
CA THR A 4 16.63 -20.82 102.12
C THR A 4 17.72 -20.58 103.20
N PRO A 5 17.73 -19.56 104.11
CA PRO A 5 16.81 -18.43 104.38
C PRO A 5 17.49 -17.12 104.91
N LYS A 6 16.66 -16.21 105.44
CA LYS A 6 16.86 -15.29 106.61
C LYS A 6 17.24 -13.81 106.40
N ASN A 7 16.25 -12.98 106.72
CA ASN A 7 16.28 -11.76 107.57
C ASN A 7 17.64 -11.35 108.14
N LEU A 8 18.01 -10.08 107.91
CA LEU A 8 18.91 -9.33 108.79
C LEU A 8 18.21 -8.10 109.35
N GLU A 9 18.30 -8.02 110.67
CA GLU A 9 17.73 -7.04 111.59
C GLU A 9 18.47 -5.69 111.56
N LEU A 10 17.73 -4.62 111.84
CA LEU A 10 18.28 -3.30 112.20
C LEU A 10 18.86 -3.35 113.62
N ASN A 11 20.18 -3.17 113.74
CA ASN A 11 20.85 -2.93 115.02
C ASN A 11 20.82 -1.43 115.38
N TYR A 12 20.02 -1.10 116.39
CA TYR A 12 20.05 0.19 117.11
C TYR A 12 20.80 -0.03 118.42
N TYR A 13 21.92 0.66 118.64
CA TYR A 13 22.60 0.71 119.94
C TYR A 13 22.33 2.07 120.63
N PRO A 14 21.82 2.09 121.87
CA PRO A 14 21.51 3.30 122.61
C PRO A 14 22.77 3.91 123.26
N LEU A 15 22.81 5.23 123.34
CA LEU A 15 23.75 5.97 124.18
C LEU A 15 23.03 6.33 125.49
N ASP A 16 23.46 5.66 126.56
CA ASP A 16 23.00 5.83 127.93
C ASP A 16 23.99 6.75 128.66
N ILE A 17 23.52 7.87 129.20
CA ILE A 17 24.25 8.65 130.21
C ILE A 17 23.24 8.97 131.33
N GLN A 18 23.14 8.04 132.27
CA GLN A 18 22.81 8.31 133.66
C GLN A 18 24.10 8.27 134.48
N ASP A 19 24.61 9.45 134.83
CA ASP A 19 25.34 9.69 136.09
C ASP A 19 25.52 11.20 136.25
N ILE A 20 24.61 11.85 136.98
CA ILE A 20 24.96 12.79 138.05
C ILE A 20 23.78 12.86 139.04
N THR A 21 24.17 12.63 140.28
CA THR A 21 23.42 12.31 141.48
C THR A 21 22.69 13.52 142.10
N LEU A 22 21.37 13.34 142.27
CA LEU A 22 20.46 13.66 143.41
C LEU A 22 21.07 14.32 144.69
N PRO A 23 20.34 15.18 145.46
CA PRO A 23 19.24 14.66 146.30
C PRO A 23 18.03 15.58 146.60
N GLN A 24 16.87 14.93 146.48
CA GLN A 24 15.72 14.87 147.40
C GLN A 24 15.80 15.64 148.75
N GLN A 25 14.84 16.55 148.97
CA GLN A 25 13.75 16.46 149.98
C GLN A 25 13.34 17.84 150.54
N GLY A 26 12.02 18.02 150.71
CA GLY A 26 11.47 18.83 151.80
C GLY A 26 10.47 19.91 151.40
N MET A 27 9.22 19.49 151.19
CA MET A 27 7.94 20.22 151.29
C MET A 27 7.97 21.71 151.68
N ASP A 28 7.23 22.53 150.92
CA ASP A 28 6.21 23.39 151.51
C ASP A 28 4.96 23.48 150.61
N ILE A 29 3.81 23.38 151.26
CA ILE A 29 2.45 23.21 150.74
C ILE A 29 1.71 24.49 151.16
N GLY A 30 1.67 25.51 150.31
CA GLY A 30 1.00 26.75 150.72
C GLY A 30 1.26 28.03 149.94
N ALA A 31 1.19 28.01 148.61
CA ALA A 31 0.83 29.18 147.80
C ALA A 31 0.50 28.73 146.37
N THR A 32 -0.70 29.02 145.88
CA THR A 32 -1.02 28.98 144.45
C THR A 32 -0.70 30.33 143.82
N PRO A 33 0.17 30.40 142.79
CA PRO A 33 0.09 31.48 141.80
C PRO A 33 0.00 30.95 140.36
N GLU A 34 -1.17 31.24 139.79
CA GLU A 34 -1.48 31.63 138.41
C GLU A 34 -1.14 30.69 137.24
N THR A 35 -2.20 30.07 136.74
CA THR A 35 -2.37 29.54 135.39
C THR A 35 -1.97 30.56 134.32
N ASN A 36 -0.84 30.37 133.65
CA ASN A 36 -0.61 31.05 132.37
C ASN A 36 -1.30 30.27 131.24
N SER A 37 -2.55 30.65 131.01
CA SER A 37 -3.40 30.23 129.89
C SER A 37 -2.75 30.54 128.53
N PRO A 38 -3.10 29.83 127.45
CA PRO A 38 -2.31 29.75 126.23
C PRO A 38 -2.19 31.12 125.55
N VAL A 39 -0.99 31.46 125.09
CA VAL A 39 -0.80 32.57 124.15
C VAL A 39 -1.32 32.12 122.79
N ALA A 40 -2.63 32.25 122.62
CA ALA A 40 -3.26 32.38 121.33
C ALA A 40 -2.83 33.72 120.72
N THR A 41 -1.68 33.76 120.04
CA THR A 41 -1.54 34.70 118.92
C THR A 41 -2.35 34.13 117.76
N GLN A 42 -3.67 34.30 117.86
CA GLN A 42 -4.49 34.52 116.67
C GLN A 42 -3.81 35.66 115.90
N PRO A 43 -3.40 35.48 114.63
CA PRO A 43 -3.18 36.63 113.76
C PRO A 43 -4.49 37.40 113.75
N SER A 44 -4.44 38.65 114.25
CA SER A 44 -5.57 39.56 114.21
C SER A 44 -6.11 39.63 112.78
N THR A 45 -7.42 39.80 112.66
CA THR A 45 -8.18 39.91 111.41
C THR A 45 -7.80 41.09 110.50
N LEU A 46 -6.67 41.76 110.74
CA LEU A 46 -6.15 42.86 109.95
C LEU A 46 -4.61 42.79 109.90
N ASN A 47 -4.10 42.71 108.67
CA ASN A 47 -2.76 43.12 108.23
C ASN A 47 -1.59 42.13 108.36
N ASN A 48 -1.67 40.96 107.70
CA ASN A 48 -0.45 40.38 107.09
C ASN A 48 -0.15 40.96 105.68
N ILE A 49 -1.02 41.86 105.20
CA ILE A 49 -0.83 42.72 104.02
C ILE A 49 -1.17 44.13 104.50
N VAL A 50 -0.21 45.05 104.46
CA VAL A 50 -0.40 46.46 104.85
C VAL A 50 -0.72 47.26 103.58
N ASP A 51 -1.83 48.00 103.57
CA ASP A 51 -2.16 48.96 102.51
C ASP A 51 -1.06 50.02 102.45
N SER A 52 -0.15 49.90 101.49
CA SER A 52 0.67 51.03 101.06
C SER A 52 -0.03 51.70 99.88
N GLY A 53 0.14 53.01 99.71
CA GLY A 53 -0.49 53.77 98.62
C GLY A 53 -0.20 53.20 97.21
N ASP A 54 0.84 52.38 97.10
CA ASP A 54 1.29 51.70 95.87
C ASP A 54 1.24 50.15 95.96
N GLY A 55 0.57 49.58 96.98
CA GLY A 55 0.64 48.16 97.35
C GLY A 55 -0.60 47.30 97.05
N SER A 56 -0.58 46.06 97.53
CA SER A 56 -1.69 45.10 97.42
C SER A 56 -2.79 45.41 98.44
N ILE A 57 -4.04 45.47 98.01
CA ILE A 57 -5.22 45.72 98.86
C ILE A 57 -5.92 44.39 99.18
N VAL A 58 -6.31 44.19 100.44
CA VAL A 58 -7.22 43.11 100.87
C VAL A 58 -8.63 43.68 100.93
N ASN A 59 -9.53 43.23 100.05
CA ASN A 59 -10.89 43.75 99.98
C ASN A 59 -11.87 42.65 99.59
N LEU A 60 -12.95 42.50 100.39
CA LEU A 60 -14.07 41.57 100.14
C LEU A 60 -13.62 40.13 99.83
N GLY A 61 -12.66 39.60 100.60
CA GLY A 61 -12.19 38.21 100.47
C GLY A 61 -11.22 37.96 99.31
N ALA A 62 -10.67 39.01 98.69
CA ALA A 62 -9.66 38.91 97.64
C ALA A 62 -8.41 39.74 97.97
N ILE A 63 -7.26 39.33 97.44
CA ILE A 63 -6.02 40.12 97.40
C ILE A 63 -5.87 40.64 95.97
N LYS A 64 -5.64 41.94 95.79
CA LYS A 64 -5.58 42.57 94.46
C LYS A 64 -4.62 43.76 94.42
N SER A 65 -4.19 44.16 93.22
CA SER A 65 -3.47 45.43 93.04
C SER A 65 -4.37 46.65 93.24
N SER A 66 -3.79 47.79 93.63
CA SER A 66 -4.53 49.03 93.85
C SER A 66 -5.26 49.57 92.62
N ASN A 67 -4.77 49.29 91.42
CA ASN A 67 -5.36 49.68 90.14
C ASN A 67 -6.26 48.59 89.49
N PHE A 68 -6.58 47.51 90.21
CA PHE A 68 -7.33 46.39 89.63
C PHE A 68 -8.72 46.82 89.12
N SER A 69 -8.98 46.53 87.84
CA SER A 69 -10.28 46.63 87.18
C SER A 69 -10.49 45.37 86.34
N VAL A 70 -11.59 44.66 86.62
CA VAL A 70 -11.96 43.41 85.92
C VAL A 70 -11.89 43.61 84.40
N GLY A 71 -11.17 42.72 83.72
CA GLY A 71 -10.97 42.65 82.28
C GLY A 71 -10.14 43.79 81.66
N VAL A 72 -9.58 44.70 82.46
CA VAL A 72 -8.99 45.95 81.97
C VAL A 72 -7.58 46.21 82.48
N ALA A 73 -7.32 46.08 83.78
CA ALA A 73 -6.02 46.43 84.36
C ALA A 73 -5.77 45.75 85.72
N GLY A 74 -4.48 45.61 86.08
CA GLY A 74 -4.07 45.10 87.39
C GLY A 74 -4.18 43.58 87.53
N TRP A 75 -4.23 43.09 88.78
CA TRP A 75 -4.40 41.67 89.10
C TRP A 75 -5.24 41.43 90.38
N ARG A 76 -5.87 40.26 90.48
CA ARG A 76 -6.69 39.80 91.62
C ARG A 76 -6.58 38.29 91.82
N LEU A 77 -6.55 37.85 93.09
CA LEU A 77 -6.81 36.48 93.53
C LEU A 77 -7.98 36.48 94.53
N ASP A 78 -9.08 35.78 94.23
CA ASP A 78 -10.24 35.71 95.12
C ASP A 78 -10.31 34.43 95.98
N SER A 79 -11.29 34.39 96.90
CA SER A 79 -11.51 33.27 97.81
C SER A 79 -11.92 31.97 97.13
N ASN A 80 -12.31 32.01 95.85
CA ASN A 80 -12.62 30.83 95.04
C ASN A 80 -11.38 30.30 94.29
N GLY A 81 -10.22 30.96 94.45
CA GLY A 81 -8.97 30.59 93.79
C GLY A 81 -8.86 31.09 92.34
N ASN A 82 -9.77 31.95 91.89
CA ASN A 82 -9.67 32.52 90.55
C ASN A 82 -8.57 33.59 90.55
N ILE A 83 -7.67 33.48 89.58
CA ILE A 83 -6.66 34.51 89.30
C ILE A 83 -7.02 35.25 88.01
N GLU A 84 -6.97 36.57 88.10
CA GLU A 84 -7.07 37.47 86.95
C GLU A 84 -5.85 38.38 86.97
N ALA A 85 -5.09 38.41 85.88
CA ALA A 85 -3.93 39.28 85.74
C ALA A 85 -3.90 39.83 84.31
N ASN A 86 -3.80 41.15 84.18
CA ASN A 86 -3.71 41.81 82.87
C ASN A 86 -2.48 41.32 82.08
N ASP A 87 -1.35 41.21 82.78
CA ASP A 87 -0.11 40.62 82.28
C ASP A 87 0.45 39.68 83.35
N GLY A 88 0.94 38.50 82.95
CA GLY A 88 1.45 37.50 83.89
C GLY A 88 2.60 36.70 83.30
N ASN A 89 3.67 36.54 84.08
CA ASN A 89 4.73 35.57 83.81
C ASN A 89 4.59 34.41 84.80
N PHE A 90 3.94 33.33 84.36
CA PHE A 90 3.76 32.12 85.15
C PHE A 90 4.93 31.18 84.89
N ARG A 91 5.60 30.73 85.95
CA ARG A 91 6.73 29.78 85.89
C ARG A 91 6.31 28.43 86.46
N GLY A 92 6.95 27.36 86.00
CA GLY A 92 6.66 25.99 86.42
C GLY A 92 5.53 25.35 85.61
N ASP A 93 5.04 24.22 86.11
CA ASP A 93 3.96 23.48 85.47
C ASP A 93 2.61 24.20 85.67
N ILE A 94 1.89 24.40 84.58
CA ILE A 94 0.50 24.88 84.62
C ILE A 94 -0.39 23.68 84.30
N THR A 95 -0.99 23.09 85.32
CA THR A 95 -1.83 21.89 85.20
C THR A 95 -3.30 22.27 85.42
N GLY A 96 -4.16 21.99 84.44
CA GLY A 96 -5.60 22.23 84.53
C GLY A 96 -6.38 21.23 83.68
N ALA A 97 -7.60 20.89 84.12
CA ALA A 97 -8.48 20.00 83.34
C ALA A 97 -8.89 20.60 81.99
N SER A 98 -8.87 21.94 81.89
CA SER A 98 -9.08 22.71 80.67
C SER A 98 -8.35 24.05 80.78
N GLY A 99 -7.89 24.59 79.65
CA GLY A 99 -7.28 25.91 79.57
C GLY A 99 -7.30 26.40 78.13
N THR A 100 -7.55 27.69 77.94
CA THR A 100 -7.49 28.35 76.63
C THR A 100 -6.32 29.32 76.64
N PHE A 101 -5.29 29.01 75.86
CA PHE A 101 -4.19 29.94 75.58
C PHE A 101 -4.46 30.63 74.24
N SER A 102 -4.26 31.94 74.19
CA SER A 102 -4.42 32.74 72.97
C SER A 102 -3.18 33.60 72.75
N GLY A 103 -3.00 34.10 71.51
CA GLY A 103 -1.81 34.84 71.12
C GLY A 103 -0.66 33.93 70.65
N THR A 104 0.57 34.46 70.69
CA THR A 104 1.77 33.72 70.29
C THR A 104 2.17 32.72 71.36
N ILE A 105 2.20 31.44 71.00
CA ILE A 105 2.66 30.36 71.87
C ILE A 105 3.97 29.83 71.30
N THR A 106 5.06 29.96 72.06
CA THR A 106 6.39 29.46 71.67
C THR A 106 6.68 28.18 72.45
N ALA A 107 6.65 27.04 71.76
CA ALA A 107 7.08 25.75 72.30
C ALA A 107 8.35 25.29 71.56
N THR A 108 9.45 25.13 72.29
CA THR A 108 10.74 24.66 71.73
C THR A 108 10.92 23.16 71.85
N ALA A 109 10.17 22.53 72.75
CA ALA A 109 10.07 21.08 72.93
C ALA A 109 8.76 20.74 73.66
N GLY A 110 8.28 19.50 73.53
CA GLY A 110 7.16 18.99 74.34
C GLY A 110 6.24 18.05 73.57
N SER A 111 5.05 17.83 74.11
CA SER A 111 4.02 17.06 73.41
C SER A 111 2.67 17.77 73.42
N ILE A 112 1.90 17.61 72.35
CA ILE A 112 0.53 18.14 72.22
C ILE A 112 -0.37 17.07 71.59
N GLY A 113 -1.34 16.55 72.35
CA GLY A 113 -2.28 15.55 71.83
C GLY A 113 -1.61 14.31 71.21
N GLY A 114 -0.47 13.87 71.74
CA GLY A 114 0.32 12.75 71.22
C GLY A 114 1.36 13.13 70.15
N TRP A 115 1.34 14.35 69.63
CA TRP A 115 2.37 14.88 68.75
C TRP A 115 3.59 15.33 69.54
N THR A 116 4.77 15.10 69.01
CA THR A 116 6.04 15.61 69.56
C THR A 116 6.38 16.94 68.90
N ILE A 117 6.63 17.96 69.72
CA ILE A 117 7.24 19.22 69.33
C ILE A 117 8.73 19.09 69.61
N SER A 118 9.55 19.29 68.58
CA SER A 118 11.01 19.34 68.69
C SER A 118 11.54 20.67 68.13
N ALA A 119 12.84 20.89 68.27
CA ALA A 119 13.48 22.09 67.73
C ALA A 119 13.38 22.23 66.19
N VAL A 120 13.11 21.14 65.46
CA VAL A 120 13.18 21.10 64.00
C VAL A 120 11.97 20.47 63.31
N ALA A 121 11.03 19.90 64.07
CA ALA A 121 9.91 19.14 63.52
C ALA A 121 8.72 19.05 64.48
N LEU A 122 7.53 18.87 63.90
CA LEU A 122 6.30 18.46 64.55
C LEU A 122 5.91 17.09 63.99
N TYR A 123 5.84 16.05 64.81
CA TYR A 123 5.57 14.70 64.30
C TYR A 123 4.81 13.81 65.28
N TYR A 124 4.10 12.84 64.73
CA TYR A 124 3.42 11.78 65.45
C TYR A 124 4.03 10.44 65.03
N ASP A 125 4.77 9.81 65.94
CA ASP A 125 5.30 8.47 65.76
C ASP A 125 4.32 7.46 66.37
N GLY A 126 3.41 6.99 65.53
CA GLY A 126 2.38 6.03 65.93
C GLY A 126 2.97 4.66 66.28
N ALA A 127 2.09 3.75 66.72
CA ALA A 127 2.47 2.37 67.01
C ALA A 127 3.09 1.67 65.79
N THR A 128 2.68 2.06 64.58
CA THR A 128 3.19 1.55 63.29
C THR A 128 3.55 2.70 62.36
N ASP A 129 4.34 2.39 61.34
CA ASP A 129 4.71 3.31 60.27
C ASP A 129 3.49 3.92 59.57
N ALA A 130 2.48 3.11 59.24
CA ALA A 130 1.27 3.55 58.57
C ALA A 130 0.45 4.58 59.37
N LEU A 131 0.60 4.60 60.69
CA LEU A 131 -0.07 5.54 61.60
C LEU A 131 0.79 6.78 61.89
N SER A 132 1.99 6.87 61.31
CA SER A 132 2.94 7.95 61.60
C SER A 132 2.89 9.05 60.53
N SER A 133 3.06 10.30 60.96
CA SER A 133 3.13 11.45 60.07
C SER A 133 3.88 12.61 60.73
N GLY A 134 4.35 13.56 59.93
CA GLY A 134 5.01 14.72 60.49
C GLY A 134 5.38 15.79 59.47
N MET A 135 5.93 16.87 60.03
CA MET A 135 6.42 18.04 59.33
C MET A 135 7.86 18.29 59.78
N ALA A 136 8.80 18.16 58.86
CA ALA A 136 10.22 18.40 59.08
C ALA A 136 10.73 19.36 57.98
N PRO A 137 10.49 20.68 58.09
CA PRO A 137 10.61 21.62 56.99
C PRO A 137 11.95 21.60 56.23
N ALA A 138 13.05 21.26 56.90
CA ALA A 138 14.37 21.17 56.29
C ALA A 138 14.54 19.96 55.35
N ASP A 139 13.85 18.85 55.63
CA ASP A 139 14.02 17.58 54.88
C ASP A 139 12.78 17.21 54.09
N TYR A 140 11.63 17.20 54.76
CA TYR A 140 10.34 16.84 54.21
C TYR A 140 9.27 17.68 54.91
N PRO A 141 8.86 18.83 54.31
CA PRO A 141 7.85 19.71 54.89
C PRO A 141 6.57 19.00 55.32
N PHE A 142 6.23 17.90 54.65
CA PHE A 142 5.20 16.97 55.09
C PHE A 142 5.52 15.55 54.63
N TYR A 143 5.32 14.57 55.52
CA TYR A 143 5.45 13.14 55.24
C TYR A 143 4.43 12.32 56.03
N ALA A 144 4.07 11.14 55.50
CA ALA A 144 3.19 10.19 56.14
C ALA A 144 3.58 8.75 55.81
N GLY A 145 3.22 7.81 56.69
CA GLY A 145 3.43 6.38 56.49
C GLY A 145 4.80 5.86 56.93
N LYS A 146 5.60 6.70 57.62
CA LYS A 146 6.85 6.33 58.31
C LYS A 146 7.04 7.19 59.56
N LYS A 147 7.73 6.64 60.56
CA LYS A 147 8.17 7.41 61.75
C LYS A 147 9.18 8.50 61.36
N TYR A 148 9.36 9.48 62.23
CA TYR A 148 10.27 10.61 62.00
C TYR A 148 11.68 10.19 61.62
N ALA A 149 12.24 9.15 62.27
CA ALA A 149 13.56 8.63 61.95
C ALA A 149 13.69 8.13 60.50
N ASP A 150 12.61 7.57 59.93
CA ASP A 150 12.61 6.88 58.63
C ASP A 150 11.87 7.66 57.53
N ARG A 151 11.51 8.93 57.78
CA ARG A 151 10.77 9.82 56.88
C ARG A 151 11.31 9.88 55.46
N ALA A 152 12.62 9.66 55.28
CA ALA A 152 13.25 9.61 53.96
C ALA A 152 12.73 8.49 53.06
N THR A 153 12.15 7.43 53.64
CA THR A 153 11.55 6.29 52.92
C THR A 153 10.02 6.30 52.95
N ALA A 154 9.42 7.42 53.39
CA ALA A 154 7.98 7.54 53.49
C ALA A 154 7.27 7.29 52.14
N PRO A 155 6.18 6.50 52.12
CA PRO A 155 5.38 6.25 50.92
C PRO A 155 4.59 7.47 50.48
N PHE A 156 4.46 8.49 51.33
CA PHE A 156 3.97 9.81 50.97
C PHE A 156 4.92 10.86 51.56
N LYS A 157 5.59 11.64 50.71
CA LYS A 157 6.47 12.73 51.16
C LYS A 157 6.57 13.85 50.14
N ILE A 158 6.75 15.06 50.66
CA ILE A 158 7.04 16.26 49.90
C ILE A 158 8.49 16.66 50.21
N GLU A 159 9.33 16.82 49.20
CA GLU A 159 10.67 17.41 49.35
C GLU A 159 10.56 18.95 49.43
N PRO A 160 11.56 19.68 49.95
CA PRO A 160 11.52 21.14 50.06
C PRO A 160 11.37 21.86 48.70
N SER A 161 11.69 21.17 47.62
CA SER A 161 11.49 21.61 46.23
C SER A 161 10.03 21.56 45.74
N GLY A 162 9.10 21.02 46.55
CA GLY A 162 7.70 20.79 46.17
C GLY A 162 7.47 19.45 45.45
N LYS A 163 8.52 18.62 45.29
CA LYS A 163 8.40 17.31 44.66
C LYS A 163 7.63 16.34 45.56
N LEU A 164 6.50 15.85 45.06
CA LEU A 164 5.71 14.79 45.68
C LEU A 164 6.26 13.41 45.29
N THR A 165 6.49 12.55 46.28
CA THR A 165 6.70 11.11 46.09
C THR A 165 5.55 10.38 46.76
N VAL A 166 4.85 9.54 46.01
CA VAL A 166 3.73 8.73 46.50
C VAL A 166 3.78 7.32 45.89
N THR A 167 3.52 6.28 46.68
CA THR A 167 3.47 4.89 46.18
C THR A 167 2.25 4.64 45.29
N ASP A 168 1.07 5.08 45.73
CA ASP A 168 -0.20 4.95 45.00
C ASP A 168 -1.00 6.25 45.08
N ILE A 169 -1.57 6.69 43.96
CA ILE A 169 -2.41 7.90 43.89
C ILE A 169 -3.72 7.62 43.16
N VAL A 170 -4.83 8.04 43.77
CA VAL A 170 -6.13 8.15 43.09
C VAL A 170 -6.40 9.64 42.89
N ALA A 171 -6.27 10.12 41.66
CA ALA A 171 -6.56 11.51 41.31
C ALA A 171 -7.90 11.57 40.57
N THR A 172 -8.89 12.28 41.15
CA THR A 172 -10.22 12.43 40.56
C THR A 172 -10.35 13.67 39.67
N GLY A 173 -9.32 14.52 39.63
CA GLY A 173 -9.25 15.72 38.80
C GLY A 173 -8.19 15.63 37.69
N THR A 174 -8.08 16.68 36.88
CA THR A 174 -7.06 16.77 35.83
C THR A 174 -5.66 16.85 36.42
N ILE A 175 -4.75 15.98 35.97
CA ILE A 175 -3.31 16.10 36.21
C ILE A 175 -2.69 16.85 35.02
N ASN A 176 -2.13 18.04 35.25
CA ASN A 176 -1.42 18.81 34.22
C ASN A 176 0.09 18.78 34.46
N ALA A 177 0.81 17.91 33.74
CA ALA A 177 2.26 17.82 33.80
C ALA A 177 2.89 18.69 32.69
N GLN A 178 3.59 19.78 33.06
CA GLN A 178 4.28 20.65 32.10
C GLN A 178 5.56 20.01 31.52
N ALA A 179 6.14 19.03 32.22
CA ALA A 179 7.25 18.18 31.77
C ALA A 179 7.30 16.91 32.63
N GLY A 180 7.63 15.76 32.02
CA GLY A 180 7.80 14.48 32.73
C GLY A 180 7.54 13.27 31.83
N TYR A 181 8.20 12.15 32.11
CA TYR A 181 7.87 10.86 31.52
C TYR A 181 6.84 10.17 32.42
N LEU A 182 5.72 9.71 31.86
CA LEU A 182 5.01 8.58 32.45
C LEU A 182 5.93 7.38 32.20
N SER A 183 6.59 6.87 33.24
CA SER A 183 7.68 5.88 33.14
C SER A 183 7.26 4.56 32.47
N ALA A 184 8.24 3.69 32.19
CA ALA A 184 8.04 2.35 31.61
C ALA A 184 6.84 1.62 32.23
N GLY A 185 5.85 1.30 31.40
CA GLY A 185 4.61 0.65 31.85
C GLY A 185 3.52 1.63 32.25
N VAL A 186 3.13 2.56 31.35
CA VAL A 186 1.72 2.97 31.29
C VAL A 186 0.92 1.70 30.98
N TYR A 187 0.62 0.94 32.04
CA TYR A 187 -0.22 -0.26 31.99
C TYR A 187 -1.65 0.26 31.93
N ILE A 188 -2.14 0.35 30.71
CA ILE A 188 -3.57 0.51 30.48
C ILE A 188 -4.11 -0.91 30.55
N ASP A 189 -5.11 -1.10 31.39
CA ASP A 189 -5.77 -2.40 31.59
C ASP A 189 -6.05 -3.05 30.22
N ALA A 190 -5.89 -4.37 30.15
CA ALA A 190 -5.95 -5.17 28.92
C ALA A 190 -7.29 -5.05 28.14
N ALA A 191 -8.28 -4.36 28.70
CA ALA A 191 -9.55 -4.04 28.07
C ALA A 191 -9.55 -2.75 27.22
N ASP A 192 -8.73 -1.73 27.54
CA ASP A 192 -8.83 -0.40 26.94
C ASP A 192 -7.46 0.19 26.57
N GLY A 193 -7.35 0.84 25.41
CA GLY A 193 -6.11 1.53 24.97
C GLY A 193 -5.91 2.90 25.61
N ILE A 194 -4.94 3.71 25.13
CA ILE A 194 -4.91 5.16 25.48
C ILE A 194 -6.20 5.79 24.92
N VAL A 195 -7.21 5.97 25.78
CA VAL A 195 -8.47 6.59 25.37
C VAL A 195 -8.35 8.11 25.47
N CYS A 196 -8.16 8.77 24.33
CA CYS A 196 -8.28 10.23 24.23
C CYS A 196 -9.74 10.61 23.97
N GLU A 197 -10.54 10.78 25.03
CA GLU A 197 -12.00 11.02 24.91
C GLU A 197 -12.38 12.42 24.43
N SER A 198 -11.45 13.39 24.42
CA SER A 198 -11.63 14.67 23.71
C SER A 198 -10.29 15.27 23.27
N GLY A 199 -10.19 15.73 22.02
CA GLY A 199 -9.04 16.52 21.52
C GLY A 199 -8.03 15.81 20.61
N GLY A 200 -8.14 14.50 20.41
CA GLY A 200 -7.22 13.72 19.57
C GLY A 200 -5.85 13.47 20.23
N PHE A 201 -5.02 12.66 19.58
CA PHE A 201 -3.67 12.32 20.05
C PHE A 201 -2.62 13.08 19.22
N ASN A 202 -1.98 14.10 19.81
CA ASN A 202 -0.97 14.91 19.13
C ASN A 202 0.44 14.39 19.45
N VAL A 203 1.14 13.87 18.44
CA VAL A 203 2.51 13.36 18.56
C VAL A 203 3.60 14.45 18.55
N GLY A 204 3.24 15.71 18.29
CA GLY A 204 4.19 16.82 18.18
C GLY A 204 5.15 16.68 16.98
N ILE A 205 6.22 17.48 16.97
CA ILE A 205 7.26 17.47 15.92
C ILE A 205 8.43 16.51 16.21
N SER A 206 8.37 15.81 17.35
CA SER A 206 9.42 14.87 17.79
C SER A 206 8.88 13.49 18.14
N GLY A 207 7.56 13.27 18.08
CA GLY A 207 6.93 12.01 18.41
C GLY A 207 6.47 11.22 17.18
N HIS A 208 6.25 9.93 17.42
CA HIS A 208 5.78 8.97 16.44
C HIS A 208 5.01 7.83 17.13
N ILE A 209 4.10 7.21 16.40
CA ILE A 209 3.45 5.93 16.72
C ILE A 209 4.03 4.91 15.75
N ARG A 210 4.65 3.86 16.25
CA ARG A 210 5.33 2.87 15.40
C ARG A 210 5.32 1.48 16.00
N GLY A 211 5.35 0.47 15.14
CA GLY A 211 5.58 -0.93 15.50
C GLY A 211 6.53 -1.55 14.49
N GLY A 212 7.63 -2.15 14.96
CA GLY A 212 8.64 -2.81 14.11
C GLY A 212 9.59 -1.87 13.35
N GLN A 213 9.10 -0.76 12.79
CA GLN A 213 9.94 0.27 12.15
C GLN A 213 10.67 1.13 13.20
N THR A 214 11.90 1.56 12.88
CA THR A 214 12.76 2.41 13.76
C THR A 214 12.83 3.87 13.33
N ASP A 215 12.30 4.20 12.15
CA ASP A 215 12.03 5.55 11.63
C ASP A 215 11.07 5.39 10.44
N TYR A 216 10.64 6.50 9.84
CA TYR A 216 9.91 6.51 8.58
C TYR A 216 10.63 5.63 7.54
N ASN A 217 9.88 4.65 7.00
CA ASN A 217 10.34 3.70 5.99
C ASN A 217 11.69 3.03 6.32
N THR A 218 11.93 2.70 7.60
CA THR A 218 13.14 2.00 8.06
C THR A 218 12.77 0.79 8.90
N GLY A 219 13.03 -0.42 8.40
CA GLY A 219 12.63 -1.70 9.04
C GLY A 219 11.33 -2.26 8.47
N THR A 220 10.71 -3.21 9.18
CA THR A 220 9.43 -3.85 8.81
C THR A 220 8.36 -3.51 9.85
N GLY A 221 7.19 -3.04 9.40
CA GLY A 221 6.07 -2.73 10.29
C GLY A 221 5.38 -1.43 9.88
N PHE A 222 5.12 -0.53 10.84
CA PHE A 222 4.50 0.76 10.53
C PHE A 222 5.09 1.91 11.36
N PHE A 223 4.93 3.13 10.84
CA PHE A 223 5.30 4.39 11.46
C PHE A 223 4.27 5.47 11.09
N LEU A 224 3.84 6.27 12.06
CA LEU A 224 3.01 7.47 11.91
C LEU A 224 3.59 8.56 12.81
N GLY A 225 4.19 9.60 12.24
CA GLY A 225 4.88 10.60 13.06
C GLY A 225 5.58 11.68 12.26
N TYR A 226 6.29 12.56 12.96
CA TYR A 226 7.11 13.59 12.32
C TYR A 226 8.51 13.04 12.01
N SER A 227 8.92 13.08 10.75
CA SER A 227 10.26 12.65 10.31
C SER A 227 10.70 13.45 9.09
N GLY A 228 11.96 13.88 9.07
CA GLY A 228 12.52 14.66 7.95
C GLY A 228 11.73 15.94 7.63
N SER A 229 11.27 16.66 8.66
CA SER A 229 10.53 17.93 8.56
C SER A 229 9.09 17.86 8.03
N ALA A 230 8.45 16.68 8.06
CA ALA A 230 7.05 16.54 7.72
C ALA A 230 6.37 15.42 8.53
N TYR A 231 5.05 15.46 8.61
CA TYR A 231 4.25 14.34 9.12
C TYR A 231 4.12 13.26 8.05
N LYS A 232 4.50 12.03 8.40
CA LYS A 232 4.59 10.90 7.48
C LYS A 232 3.89 9.67 8.04
N LEU A 233 3.45 8.80 7.13
CA LEU A 233 2.97 7.45 7.41
C LEU A 233 3.81 6.48 6.59
N SER A 234 4.27 5.37 7.15
CA SER A 234 4.79 4.25 6.40
C SER A 234 4.27 2.94 6.96
N ILE A 235 3.92 2.02 6.07
CA ILE A 235 3.47 0.65 6.38
C ILE A 235 4.22 -0.28 5.44
N GLY A 236 4.74 -1.40 5.96
CA GLY A 236 5.44 -2.42 5.19
C GLY A 236 6.96 -2.42 5.43
N VAL A 237 7.70 -2.75 4.37
CA VAL A 237 9.16 -2.93 4.40
C VAL A 237 9.84 -2.07 3.34
N SER A 238 10.93 -1.41 3.72
CA SER A 238 11.58 -0.39 2.89
C SER A 238 12.17 -0.88 1.56
N THR A 239 12.48 -2.17 1.46
CA THR A 239 13.02 -2.83 0.26
C THR A 239 12.04 -3.78 -0.42
N GLY A 240 10.78 -3.82 0.01
CA GLY A 240 9.76 -4.72 -0.51
C GLY A 240 8.42 -4.02 -0.70
N ASP A 241 7.34 -4.61 -0.18
CA ASP A 241 6.01 -4.05 -0.30
C ASP A 241 5.75 -3.00 0.79
N TYR A 242 5.33 -1.81 0.37
CA TYR A 242 5.05 -0.69 1.25
C TYR A 242 3.91 0.20 0.76
N PHE A 243 3.35 0.95 1.71
CA PHE A 243 2.52 2.12 1.48
C PHE A 243 3.06 3.28 2.32
N LEU A 244 3.32 4.42 1.69
CA LEU A 244 3.92 5.60 2.29
C LEU A 244 3.06 6.83 2.04
N TRP A 245 3.04 7.70 3.02
CA TRP A 245 2.74 9.13 2.88
C TRP A 245 4.02 9.89 3.22
N THR A 246 4.55 10.63 2.25
CA THR A 246 5.83 11.35 2.38
C THR A 246 5.70 12.70 3.10
N GLY A 247 4.48 13.09 3.47
CA GLY A 247 4.14 14.47 3.85
C GLY A 247 3.62 15.31 2.69
N THR A 248 3.77 14.84 1.45
CA THR A 248 3.26 15.54 0.25
C THR A 248 2.61 14.60 -0.77
N THR A 249 3.13 13.38 -0.90
CA THR A 249 2.69 12.37 -1.87
C THR A 249 2.39 11.04 -1.18
N ILE A 250 1.47 10.28 -1.77
CA ILE A 250 1.31 8.86 -1.46
C ILE A 250 2.24 8.10 -2.41
N GLU A 251 3.10 7.24 -1.86
CA GLU A 251 3.95 6.33 -2.61
C GLU A 251 3.63 4.91 -2.19
N SER A 252 3.39 4.00 -3.13
CA SER A 252 3.16 2.60 -2.81
C SER A 252 4.02 1.73 -3.70
N SER A 253 4.83 0.88 -3.10
CA SER A 253 5.38 -0.31 -3.74
C SER A 253 4.45 -1.44 -3.33
N TYR A 254 3.38 -1.65 -4.09
CA TYR A 254 2.65 -2.90 -4.02
C TYR A 254 2.97 -3.62 -5.31
N LYS A 255 3.82 -4.65 -5.25
CA LYS A 255 3.85 -5.60 -6.35
C LYS A 255 2.48 -6.25 -6.32
N LEU A 256 1.57 -5.91 -7.24
CA LEU A 256 0.50 -6.86 -7.55
C LEU A 256 1.23 -8.06 -8.16
N PRO A 257 1.49 -9.14 -7.39
CA PRO A 257 2.28 -10.24 -7.91
C PRO A 257 1.46 -10.82 -9.07
N GLY A 258 2.02 -10.79 -10.29
CA GLY A 258 1.35 -11.38 -11.46
C GLY A 258 0.29 -10.52 -12.16
N PHE A 259 0.08 -9.24 -11.83
CA PHE A 259 -0.94 -8.44 -12.55
C PHE A 259 -0.65 -8.30 -14.05
N ILE A 260 0.64 -8.27 -14.43
CA ILE A 260 1.06 -8.22 -15.83
C ILE A 260 1.45 -9.61 -16.34
N GLY A 261 2.16 -10.41 -15.53
CA GLY A 261 2.81 -11.65 -15.95
C GLY A 261 2.08 -12.95 -15.68
N GLY A 262 0.86 -12.91 -15.14
CA GLY A 262 0.17 -14.12 -14.72
C GLY A 262 0.73 -14.71 -13.42
N ASP A 263 0.21 -15.87 -13.04
CA ASP A 263 0.52 -16.54 -11.77
C ASP A 263 1.73 -17.49 -11.84
N GLY A 264 2.15 -17.87 -13.05
CA GLY A 264 3.24 -18.82 -13.28
C GLY A 264 2.80 -20.29 -13.20
N SER A 265 1.50 -20.60 -13.34
CA SER A 265 0.96 -21.95 -13.18
C SER A 265 1.56 -23.00 -14.14
N ASP A 266 2.08 -22.57 -15.29
CA ASP A 266 2.69 -23.45 -16.28
C ASP A 266 4.19 -23.69 -16.03
N GLY A 267 4.76 -23.09 -14.98
CA GLY A 267 6.13 -23.29 -14.55
C GLY A 267 7.18 -22.83 -15.57
N ASP A 268 8.41 -23.28 -15.38
CA ASP A 268 9.53 -22.99 -16.29
C ASP A 268 9.46 -23.86 -17.54
N VAL A 269 9.46 -23.23 -18.72
CA VAL A 269 9.38 -23.92 -20.00
C VAL A 269 10.52 -23.52 -20.93
N THR A 270 11.12 -24.51 -21.59
CA THR A 270 12.14 -24.34 -22.62
C THR A 270 11.70 -24.98 -23.93
N ILE A 271 11.65 -24.19 -25.00
CA ILE A 271 11.40 -24.63 -26.37
C ILE A 271 12.75 -24.63 -27.12
N ASN A 272 13.27 -25.81 -27.46
CA ASN A 272 14.63 -25.97 -27.99
C ASN A 272 14.79 -27.03 -29.11
N ASP A 273 13.71 -27.49 -29.71
CA ASP A 273 13.74 -28.59 -30.68
C ASP A 273 14.10 -28.14 -32.11
N GLY A 274 14.16 -26.82 -32.37
CA GLY A 274 14.34 -26.24 -33.70
C GLY A 274 13.10 -26.34 -34.59
N GLY A 275 11.98 -26.83 -34.04
CA GLY A 275 10.70 -26.98 -34.70
C GLY A 275 9.74 -25.83 -34.40
N THR A 276 8.45 -26.06 -34.67
CA THR A 276 7.37 -25.13 -34.30
C THR A 276 6.53 -25.73 -33.19
N THR A 277 6.51 -25.07 -32.03
CA THR A 277 5.55 -25.34 -30.96
C THR A 277 4.32 -24.46 -31.17
N THR A 278 3.13 -25.04 -31.18
CA THR A 278 1.86 -24.31 -31.35
C THR A 278 1.04 -24.40 -30.07
N LEU A 279 0.61 -23.25 -29.55
CA LEU A 279 -0.20 -23.21 -28.33
C LEU A 279 -1.63 -23.69 -28.59
N THR A 280 -2.23 -24.30 -27.56
CA THR A 280 -3.63 -24.77 -27.56
C THR A 280 -4.47 -24.13 -26.45
N ALA A 281 -3.87 -23.27 -25.63
CA ALA A 281 -4.49 -22.49 -24.58
C ALA A 281 -3.65 -21.24 -24.29
N ASP A 282 -4.20 -20.30 -23.52
CA ASP A 282 -3.42 -19.24 -22.89
C ASP A 282 -2.39 -19.86 -21.94
N MET A 283 -1.19 -19.29 -21.93
CA MET A 283 -0.07 -19.82 -21.14
C MET A 283 0.39 -18.80 -20.10
N TYR A 284 0.70 -19.29 -18.90
CA TYR A 284 1.09 -18.56 -17.70
C TYR A 284 2.41 -19.12 -17.15
N TYR A 285 3.51 -18.85 -17.84
CA TYR A 285 4.83 -19.39 -17.50
C TYR A 285 5.42 -18.71 -16.25
N ASP A 286 6.28 -19.41 -15.50
CA ASP A 286 7.16 -18.75 -14.55
C ASP A 286 8.32 -18.11 -15.34
N ASP A 287 9.25 -18.90 -15.90
CA ASP A 287 10.16 -18.50 -16.98
C ASP A 287 9.83 -19.18 -18.33
N LEU A 288 9.99 -18.46 -19.46
CA LEU A 288 9.88 -19.03 -20.82
C LEU A 288 11.18 -18.78 -21.59
N THR A 289 11.81 -19.84 -22.08
CA THR A 289 13.02 -19.76 -22.93
C THR A 289 12.76 -20.38 -24.31
N ILE A 290 13.05 -19.63 -25.37
CA ILE A 290 12.95 -20.09 -26.76
C ILE A 290 14.34 -20.01 -27.39
N THR A 291 14.90 -21.16 -27.77
CA THR A 291 16.28 -21.30 -28.25
C THR A 291 16.39 -22.26 -29.45
N ASN A 292 17.59 -22.52 -29.93
CA ASN A 292 17.90 -23.46 -31.03
C ASN A 292 17.11 -23.21 -32.32
N ASN A 293 16.89 -21.94 -32.71
CA ASN A 293 16.08 -21.56 -33.88
C ASN A 293 14.62 -22.08 -33.83
N SER A 294 14.11 -22.37 -32.64
CA SER A 294 12.73 -22.84 -32.50
C SER A 294 11.73 -21.70 -32.73
N THR A 295 10.53 -22.07 -33.18
CA THR A 295 9.40 -21.16 -33.37
C THR A 295 8.29 -21.46 -32.36
N LEU A 296 7.81 -20.44 -31.66
CA LEU A 296 6.56 -20.51 -30.91
C LEU A 296 5.46 -19.82 -31.71
N ASN A 297 4.41 -20.55 -32.07
CA ASN A 297 3.20 -20.04 -32.68
C ASN A 297 2.12 -19.87 -31.59
N PRO A 298 1.75 -18.63 -31.22
CA PRO A 298 0.73 -18.41 -30.20
C PRO A 298 -0.67 -18.90 -30.60
N ALA A 299 -0.94 -19.14 -31.88
CA ALA A 299 -2.23 -19.63 -32.39
C ALA A 299 -3.49 -18.83 -31.96
N GLY A 300 -3.31 -17.56 -31.54
CA GLY A 300 -4.40 -16.73 -31.04
C GLY A 300 -4.62 -16.80 -29.53
N TYR A 301 -3.72 -17.44 -28.80
CA TYR A 301 -3.66 -17.43 -27.35
C TYR A 301 -2.70 -16.35 -26.83
N ARG A 302 -2.93 -15.96 -25.58
CA ARG A 302 -2.14 -14.98 -24.83
C ARG A 302 -0.97 -15.69 -24.15
N ILE A 303 0.16 -14.99 -24.07
CA ILE A 303 1.34 -15.49 -23.38
C ILE A 303 1.66 -14.57 -22.21
N PHE A 304 1.57 -15.14 -21.02
CA PHE A 304 1.93 -14.52 -19.75
C PHE A 304 3.21 -15.16 -19.21
N TRP A 305 4.09 -14.35 -18.61
CA TRP A 305 5.23 -14.86 -17.86
C TRP A 305 5.55 -14.04 -16.61
N LYS A 306 5.82 -14.71 -15.50
CA LYS A 306 6.06 -14.06 -14.20
C LYS A 306 7.50 -13.59 -14.03
N GLY A 307 8.47 -14.40 -14.45
CA GLY A 307 9.90 -14.12 -14.41
C GLY A 307 10.40 -13.48 -15.70
N THR A 308 11.07 -14.27 -16.53
CA THR A 308 11.77 -13.84 -17.75
C THR A 308 11.32 -14.62 -18.98
N LEU A 309 10.95 -13.89 -20.03
CA LEU A 309 10.87 -14.40 -21.39
C LEU A 309 12.23 -14.19 -22.09
N THR A 310 12.92 -15.28 -22.44
CA THR A 310 14.18 -15.27 -23.19
C THR A 310 13.94 -15.78 -24.61
N ILE A 311 14.35 -14.99 -25.61
CA ILE A 311 14.30 -15.37 -27.03
C ILE A 311 15.71 -15.24 -27.60
N ASP A 312 16.35 -16.36 -27.90
CA ASP A 312 17.70 -16.36 -28.46
C ASP A 312 17.75 -15.93 -29.92
N SER A 313 18.94 -15.53 -30.38
CA SER A 313 19.18 -15.25 -31.78
C SER A 313 18.79 -16.45 -32.66
N GLY A 314 18.01 -16.19 -33.71
CA GLY A 314 17.48 -17.21 -34.62
C GLY A 314 16.15 -17.83 -34.19
N SER A 315 15.77 -17.71 -32.91
CA SER A 315 14.47 -18.16 -32.42
C SER A 315 13.38 -17.11 -32.62
N THR A 316 12.14 -17.57 -32.78
CA THR A 316 11.03 -16.70 -33.19
C THR A 316 9.74 -16.98 -32.44
N ILE A 317 8.99 -15.93 -32.08
CA ILE A 317 7.54 -16.03 -31.83
C ILE A 317 6.86 -15.52 -33.10
N ALA A 318 6.10 -16.36 -33.81
CA ALA A 318 5.57 -16.00 -35.13
C ALA A 318 4.07 -16.27 -35.26
N ARG A 319 3.37 -15.29 -35.83
CA ARG A 319 1.95 -15.42 -36.21
C ARG A 319 1.73 -14.73 -37.57
N ASN A 320 2.59 -15.06 -38.52
CA ASN A 320 2.64 -14.45 -39.86
C ASN A 320 1.50 -14.94 -40.76
N GLY A 321 1.13 -14.12 -41.74
CA GLY A 321 0.13 -14.48 -42.76
C GLY A 321 0.59 -15.64 -43.64
N ASN A 322 -0.36 -16.24 -44.37
CA ASN A 322 -0.13 -17.29 -45.35
C ASN A 322 -0.25 -16.73 -46.77
N ALA A 323 0.67 -17.11 -47.65
CA ALA A 323 0.71 -16.62 -49.02
C ALA A 323 -0.50 -17.09 -49.84
N GLY A 324 -0.91 -16.26 -50.79
CA GLY A 324 -1.87 -16.65 -51.81
C GLY A 324 -1.25 -17.56 -52.86
N GLY A 325 -2.04 -18.49 -53.40
CA GLY A 325 -1.63 -19.38 -54.47
C GLY A 325 -1.57 -18.66 -55.82
N ASN A 326 -0.64 -19.09 -56.68
CA ASN A 326 -0.53 -18.56 -58.04
C ASN A 326 -1.68 -19.05 -58.93
N GLY A 327 -2.13 -18.19 -59.84
CA GLY A 327 -3.07 -18.56 -60.89
C GLY A 327 -2.42 -19.51 -61.91
N GLY A 328 -3.21 -20.45 -62.40
CA GLY A 328 -2.80 -21.37 -63.47
C GLY A 328 -2.67 -20.65 -64.81
N ASN A 329 -1.76 -21.12 -65.66
CA ASN A 329 -1.63 -20.59 -67.02
C ASN A 329 -2.81 -21.01 -67.90
N GLY A 330 -3.17 -20.16 -68.85
CA GLY A 330 -4.11 -20.48 -69.91
C GLY A 330 -3.56 -21.55 -70.85
N THR A 331 -4.45 -22.37 -71.38
CA THR A 331 -4.13 -23.35 -72.42
C THR A 331 -3.84 -22.64 -73.74
N ASN A 332 -2.75 -23.06 -74.39
CA ASN A 332 -2.44 -22.60 -75.74
C ASN A 332 -3.53 -23.02 -76.71
N ALA A 333 -3.69 -22.24 -77.77
CA ALA A 333 -4.58 -22.55 -78.87
C ALA A 333 -4.24 -23.93 -79.47
N ALA A 334 -5.28 -24.72 -79.77
CA ALA A 334 -5.18 -26.06 -80.33
C ALA A 334 -6.06 -26.23 -81.58
N SER A 335 -5.87 -27.32 -82.31
CA SER A 335 -6.58 -27.62 -83.57
C SER A 335 -7.64 -28.71 -83.34
N LEU A 336 -8.92 -28.34 -83.49
CA LEU A 336 -10.17 -29.16 -83.54
C LEU A 336 -10.83 -29.68 -82.23
N THR A 337 -12.18 -29.61 -82.23
CA THR A 337 -13.27 -30.01 -81.27
C THR A 337 -12.97 -30.06 -79.76
N GLY A 338 -13.57 -29.13 -79.00
CA GLY A 338 -13.42 -29.04 -77.54
C GLY A 338 -13.61 -27.61 -77.01
N THR A 339 -13.29 -27.40 -75.73
CA THR A 339 -13.18 -26.08 -75.10
C THR A 339 -11.79 -25.97 -74.48
N ASN A 340 -11.04 -24.93 -74.82
CA ASN A 340 -9.76 -24.66 -74.20
C ASN A 340 -10.01 -24.04 -72.83
N ALA A 341 -9.83 -24.84 -71.78
CA ALA A 341 -10.03 -24.39 -70.40
C ALA A 341 -9.11 -23.20 -70.08
N GLY A 342 -9.65 -22.20 -69.39
CA GLY A 342 -8.85 -21.14 -68.80
C GLY A 342 -7.98 -21.66 -67.66
N GLY A 343 -6.99 -20.87 -67.29
CA GLY A 343 -6.17 -21.15 -66.12
C GLY A 343 -7.01 -21.17 -64.84
N ALA A 344 -6.73 -22.12 -63.93
CA ALA A 344 -7.38 -22.16 -62.63
C ALA A 344 -7.04 -20.90 -61.81
N GLY A 345 -7.98 -20.39 -61.01
CA GLY A 345 -7.68 -19.34 -60.04
C GLY A 345 -6.71 -19.85 -58.99
N GLY A 346 -5.82 -18.97 -58.51
CA GLY A 346 -4.91 -19.29 -57.44
C GLY A 346 -5.65 -19.48 -56.10
N SER A 347 -5.19 -20.42 -55.28
CA SER A 347 -5.78 -20.70 -53.97
C SER A 347 -5.72 -19.49 -53.03
N ALA A 348 -6.70 -19.35 -52.14
CA ALA A 348 -6.62 -18.41 -51.03
C ALA A 348 -5.46 -18.72 -50.08
N GLY A 349 -4.81 -17.69 -49.53
CA GLY A 349 -3.98 -17.86 -48.34
C GLY A 349 -4.81 -18.35 -47.15
N ALA A 350 -4.36 -19.39 -46.47
CA ALA A 350 -5.13 -19.99 -45.37
C ALA A 350 -5.34 -19.02 -44.20
N VAL A 351 -6.52 -19.04 -43.59
CA VAL A 351 -6.87 -18.26 -42.39
C VAL A 351 -5.93 -18.57 -41.23
N LEU A 352 -5.64 -17.57 -40.40
CA LEU A 352 -5.05 -17.81 -39.08
C LEU A 352 -6.19 -17.90 -38.07
N SER A 353 -6.36 -19.04 -37.40
CA SER A 353 -7.45 -19.26 -36.45
C SER A 353 -7.48 -18.18 -35.36
N GLY A 354 -8.65 -17.58 -35.12
CA GLY A 354 -8.90 -16.77 -33.93
C GLY A 354 -9.22 -17.67 -32.73
N ASN A 355 -8.79 -17.24 -31.54
CA ASN A 355 -9.19 -17.84 -30.26
C ASN A 355 -9.55 -16.71 -29.30
N TYR A 356 -8.79 -16.52 -28.22
CA TYR A 356 -8.95 -15.32 -27.38
C TYR A 356 -8.55 -14.05 -28.11
N LEU A 357 -7.55 -14.13 -28.99
CA LEU A 357 -7.13 -13.04 -29.86
C LEU A 357 -7.69 -13.25 -31.26
N ASP A 358 -8.04 -12.16 -31.94
CA ASP A 358 -8.54 -12.21 -33.32
C ASP A 358 -7.52 -12.92 -34.23
N GLY A 359 -8.06 -13.60 -35.22
CA GLY A 359 -7.31 -14.25 -36.28
C GLY A 359 -6.78 -13.25 -37.29
N GLY A 360 -6.06 -13.77 -38.27
CA GLY A 360 -5.83 -13.08 -39.53
C GLY A 360 -6.86 -13.57 -40.53
N GLU A 361 -7.56 -12.64 -41.19
CA GLU A 361 -8.53 -12.98 -42.24
C GLU A 361 -7.90 -13.80 -43.34
N ASP A 362 -8.67 -14.72 -43.91
CA ASP A 362 -8.23 -15.54 -45.04
C ASP A 362 -7.93 -14.68 -46.27
N GLY A 363 -7.05 -15.22 -47.10
CA GLY A 363 -6.97 -14.79 -48.48
C GLY A 363 -8.22 -15.20 -49.24
N LYS A 364 -8.32 -14.75 -50.48
CA LYS A 364 -9.42 -15.06 -51.39
C LYS A 364 -8.87 -15.73 -52.64
N ALA A 365 -9.61 -16.71 -53.16
CA ALA A 365 -9.22 -17.42 -54.37
C ALA A 365 -9.27 -16.48 -55.58
N GLY A 366 -8.33 -16.61 -56.50
CA GLY A 366 -8.30 -15.83 -57.74
C GLY A 366 -9.43 -16.20 -58.71
N GLY A 367 -9.76 -15.29 -59.62
CA GLY A 367 -10.71 -15.55 -60.70
C GLY A 367 -10.15 -16.57 -61.71
N THR A 368 -10.99 -17.45 -62.25
CA THR A 368 -10.59 -18.38 -63.31
C THR A 368 -10.31 -17.63 -64.62
N GLY A 369 -9.39 -18.12 -65.44
CA GLY A 369 -9.18 -17.61 -66.78
C GLY A 369 -10.38 -17.86 -67.69
N GLY A 370 -10.62 -16.97 -68.64
CA GLY A 370 -11.65 -17.13 -69.66
C GLY A 370 -11.29 -18.29 -70.59
N TYR A 371 -12.22 -19.21 -70.80
CA TYR A 371 -12.05 -20.28 -71.79
C TYR A 371 -12.11 -19.72 -73.23
N SER A 372 -11.72 -20.55 -74.18
CA SER A 372 -11.78 -20.26 -75.61
C SER A 372 -12.50 -21.37 -76.37
N ILE A 373 -13.31 -20.98 -77.37
CA ILE A 373 -14.10 -21.87 -78.23
C ILE A 373 -13.85 -21.50 -79.69
N ASN A 374 -13.96 -22.49 -80.60
CA ASN A 374 -13.84 -22.31 -82.04
C ASN A 374 -14.95 -21.40 -82.57
N ALA A 375 -14.61 -20.50 -83.50
CA ALA A 375 -15.52 -19.56 -84.16
C ALA A 375 -16.42 -18.74 -83.21
N GLN A 376 -15.90 -18.36 -82.03
CA GLN A 376 -16.63 -17.57 -81.05
C GLN A 376 -15.74 -16.53 -80.39
N ASN A 377 -16.39 -15.55 -79.75
CA ASN A 377 -15.72 -14.61 -78.86
C ASN A 377 -15.06 -15.37 -77.71
N GLY A 378 -13.92 -14.85 -77.24
CA GLY A 378 -13.30 -15.37 -76.02
C GLY A 378 -14.20 -15.12 -74.81
N ALA A 379 -14.21 -16.05 -73.86
CA ALA A 379 -14.95 -15.86 -72.62
C ALA A 379 -14.28 -14.83 -71.72
N ALA A 380 -15.07 -14.08 -70.97
CA ALA A 380 -14.54 -13.20 -69.94
C ALA A 380 -13.81 -14.00 -68.85
N GLY A 381 -12.76 -13.41 -68.29
CA GLY A 381 -12.13 -13.95 -67.08
C GLY A 381 -13.07 -13.83 -65.87
N GLY A 382 -12.95 -14.78 -64.95
CA GLY A 382 -13.64 -14.75 -63.67
C GLY A 382 -13.22 -13.53 -62.84
N VAL A 383 -14.19 -12.94 -62.15
CA VAL A 383 -13.97 -11.79 -61.25
C VAL A 383 -13.19 -12.24 -60.02
N GLY A 384 -12.22 -11.43 -59.59
CA GLY A 384 -11.54 -11.62 -58.32
C GLY A 384 -12.51 -11.47 -57.15
N VAL A 385 -12.30 -12.23 -56.08
CA VAL A 385 -13.14 -12.21 -54.90
C VAL A 385 -12.68 -11.10 -53.96
N ALA A 386 -13.63 -10.30 -53.47
CA ALA A 386 -13.35 -9.21 -52.54
C ALA A 386 -12.90 -9.73 -51.17
N GLY A 387 -12.02 -8.98 -50.50
CA GLY A 387 -11.60 -9.29 -49.13
C GLY A 387 -12.70 -9.01 -48.11
N ASP A 388 -12.68 -9.73 -46.99
CA ASP A 388 -13.68 -9.59 -45.94
C ASP A 388 -13.43 -8.33 -45.11
N SER A 389 -14.52 -7.64 -44.75
CA SER A 389 -14.48 -6.39 -43.99
C SER A 389 -14.64 -6.65 -42.49
N LYS A 390 -14.02 -5.80 -41.66
CA LYS A 390 -14.19 -5.80 -40.21
C LYS A 390 -15.13 -4.67 -39.81
N ALA A 391 -16.31 -5.03 -39.31
CA ALA A 391 -17.40 -4.09 -39.07
C ALA A 391 -17.20 -3.19 -37.83
N SER A 392 -16.23 -3.46 -36.97
CA SER A 392 -16.00 -2.69 -35.74
C SER A 392 -14.62 -2.95 -35.13
N ASN A 393 -14.14 -2.00 -34.32
CA ASN A 393 -13.05 -2.17 -33.36
C ASN A 393 -11.73 -2.75 -33.92
N SER A 394 -11.38 -2.42 -35.16
CA SER A 394 -10.13 -2.89 -35.77
C SER A 394 -8.94 -2.01 -35.38
N LEU A 395 -7.87 -2.62 -34.89
CA LEU A 395 -6.57 -1.96 -34.71
C LEU A 395 -5.76 -1.90 -36.02
N GLY A 396 -6.14 -2.73 -36.99
CA GLY A 396 -5.49 -2.88 -38.28
C GLY A 396 -5.96 -1.86 -39.33
N SER A 397 -5.70 -2.18 -40.59
CA SER A 397 -6.03 -1.33 -41.74
C SER A 397 -6.99 -2.03 -42.71
N ASN A 398 -7.55 -1.27 -43.65
CA ASN A 398 -8.21 -1.83 -44.84
C ASN A 398 -7.28 -2.82 -45.54
N GLY A 399 -7.82 -3.89 -46.12
CA GLY A 399 -7.05 -4.82 -46.92
C GLY A 399 -6.52 -4.17 -48.20
N ALA A 400 -5.78 -4.95 -48.98
CA ALA A 400 -5.32 -4.53 -50.29
C ALA A 400 -6.24 -5.07 -51.39
N ALA A 401 -6.36 -4.33 -52.49
CA ALA A 401 -7.10 -4.77 -53.67
C ALA A 401 -6.23 -5.69 -54.53
N GLY A 402 -6.84 -6.72 -55.12
CA GLY A 402 -6.19 -7.50 -56.17
C GLY A 402 -6.08 -6.68 -57.46
N ALA A 403 -5.62 -7.31 -58.53
CA ALA A 403 -5.57 -6.68 -59.83
C ALA A 403 -6.57 -7.28 -60.83
N ALA A 404 -6.98 -6.48 -61.81
CA ALA A 404 -7.79 -6.97 -62.92
C ALA A 404 -6.95 -7.86 -63.84
N GLY A 405 -7.60 -8.84 -64.45
CA GLY A 405 -7.02 -9.61 -65.53
C GLY A 405 -6.89 -8.79 -66.81
N GLY A 406 -5.96 -9.17 -67.68
CA GLY A 406 -5.84 -8.62 -69.02
C GLY A 406 -6.93 -9.18 -69.95
N ALA A 407 -7.40 -8.39 -70.90
CA ALA A 407 -8.30 -8.87 -71.95
C ALA A 407 -7.53 -9.71 -72.98
N GLY A 408 -8.20 -10.73 -73.55
CA GLY A 408 -7.73 -11.42 -74.74
C GLY A 408 -7.93 -10.55 -75.98
N ASN A 409 -7.25 -10.86 -77.08
CA ASN A 409 -7.48 -10.18 -78.37
C ASN A 409 -8.45 -10.95 -79.28
N GLY A 410 -8.88 -10.25 -80.32
CA GLY A 410 -9.79 -10.77 -81.33
C GLY A 410 -9.13 -11.72 -82.32
N SER A 411 -9.92 -12.21 -83.27
CA SER A 411 -9.45 -13.05 -84.37
C SER A 411 -9.58 -12.33 -85.72
N ILE A 412 -9.09 -12.95 -86.80
CA ILE A 412 -9.26 -12.42 -88.16
C ILE A 412 -10.73 -12.43 -88.63
N ASP A 413 -11.56 -13.29 -88.01
CA ASP A 413 -12.98 -13.48 -88.33
C ASP A 413 -13.90 -12.49 -87.58
N ALA A 414 -13.34 -11.37 -87.08
CA ALA A 414 -14.03 -10.33 -86.32
C ALA A 414 -14.69 -10.78 -85.00
N TYR A 415 -14.29 -11.93 -84.45
CA TYR A 415 -14.64 -12.31 -83.09
C TYR A 415 -13.79 -11.52 -82.08
N ASN A 416 -14.42 -11.08 -81.00
CA ASN A 416 -13.78 -10.30 -79.96
C ASN A 416 -13.13 -11.20 -78.91
N GLY A 417 -11.99 -10.76 -78.38
CA GLY A 417 -11.42 -11.39 -77.20
C GLY A 417 -12.30 -11.15 -75.97
N GLY A 418 -12.17 -12.03 -74.99
CA GLY A 418 -12.85 -11.89 -73.71
C GLY A 418 -12.28 -10.74 -72.90
N ALA A 419 -13.16 -10.05 -72.17
CA ALA A 419 -12.73 -9.08 -71.17
C ALA A 419 -11.94 -9.77 -70.05
N GLY A 420 -10.95 -9.07 -69.50
CA GLY A 420 -10.34 -9.50 -68.25
C GLY A 420 -11.34 -9.43 -67.10
N GLY A 421 -11.22 -10.34 -66.14
CA GLY A 421 -11.98 -10.31 -64.90
C GLY A 421 -11.64 -9.09 -64.08
N ALA A 422 -12.66 -8.48 -63.46
CA ALA A 422 -12.46 -7.39 -62.52
C ALA A 422 -11.63 -7.84 -61.32
N LEU A 423 -10.94 -6.88 -60.68
CA LEU A 423 -10.20 -7.13 -59.45
C LEU A 423 -11.12 -7.50 -58.28
N GLY A 424 -10.59 -8.24 -57.31
CA GLY A 424 -11.19 -8.36 -55.99
C GLY A 424 -10.91 -7.09 -55.17
N ALA A 425 -11.98 -6.42 -54.71
CA ALA A 425 -11.86 -5.21 -53.91
C ALA A 425 -11.22 -5.49 -52.54
N ALA A 426 -10.59 -4.47 -51.95
CA ALA A 426 -10.10 -4.51 -50.58
C ALA A 426 -11.26 -4.63 -49.58
N GLY A 427 -11.08 -5.45 -48.54
CA GLY A 427 -11.93 -5.39 -47.35
C GLY A 427 -11.72 -4.07 -46.60
N THR A 428 -12.76 -3.58 -45.96
CA THR A 428 -12.73 -2.31 -45.20
C THR A 428 -12.76 -2.56 -43.69
N VAL A 429 -12.22 -1.63 -42.91
CA VAL A 429 -12.28 -1.68 -41.45
C VAL A 429 -13.03 -0.47 -40.89
N VAL A 430 -13.75 -0.69 -39.80
CA VAL A 430 -14.12 0.37 -38.86
C VAL A 430 -13.07 0.41 -37.76
N ALA A 431 -12.31 1.51 -37.72
CA ALA A 431 -11.20 1.67 -36.78
C ALA A 431 -11.67 1.63 -35.33
N ALA A 432 -10.84 1.06 -34.46
CA ALA A 432 -11.05 1.12 -33.03
C ALA A 432 -10.98 2.58 -32.53
N THR A 433 -11.91 2.94 -31.65
CA THR A 433 -11.93 4.25 -30.98
C THR A 433 -10.93 4.32 -29.82
N GLN A 434 -10.50 3.16 -29.34
CA GLN A 434 -9.46 2.99 -28.34
C GLN A 434 -8.34 2.14 -28.93
N GLU A 435 -7.12 2.38 -28.46
CA GLU A 435 -5.96 1.56 -28.79
C GLU A 435 -5.38 0.99 -27.48
N PRO A 436 -4.61 -0.11 -27.53
CA PRO A 436 -4.01 -0.74 -26.36
C PRO A 436 -2.83 0.07 -25.81
N ASN A 437 -3.01 1.38 -25.62
CA ASN A 437 -2.03 2.32 -25.06
C ASN A 437 -2.15 2.44 -23.52
N HIS A 438 -3.10 1.74 -22.90
CA HIS A 438 -3.27 1.66 -21.46
C HIS A 438 -3.23 0.20 -20.99
N LEU A 439 -2.63 -0.05 -19.83
CA LEU A 439 -2.33 -1.39 -19.31
C LEU A 439 -3.56 -2.32 -19.31
N LEU A 440 -4.69 -1.86 -18.76
CA LEU A 440 -5.94 -2.64 -18.69
C LEU A 440 -6.45 -3.06 -20.08
N THR A 441 -6.46 -2.12 -21.03
CA THR A 441 -6.93 -2.33 -22.41
C THR A 441 -5.97 -3.21 -23.21
N ALA A 442 -4.68 -3.14 -22.92
CA ALA A 442 -3.64 -3.93 -23.57
C ALA A 442 -3.64 -5.40 -23.11
N VAL A 443 -3.77 -5.66 -21.81
CA VAL A 443 -3.73 -7.01 -21.25
C VAL A 443 -4.97 -7.83 -21.62
N ASP A 444 -6.15 -7.22 -21.61
CA ASP A 444 -7.39 -7.91 -21.98
C ASP A 444 -7.67 -7.88 -23.49
N MET A 445 -7.00 -7.01 -24.26
CA MET A 445 -7.29 -6.80 -25.68
C MET A 445 -8.77 -6.47 -25.97
N LEU A 446 -9.40 -5.79 -25.01
CA LEU A 446 -10.79 -5.35 -25.07
C LEU A 446 -10.86 -3.82 -25.14
N GLY A 447 -11.50 -3.32 -26.19
CA GLY A 447 -11.95 -1.93 -26.28
C GLY A 447 -13.31 -1.75 -25.61
N LYS A 448 -13.69 -0.50 -25.34
CA LYS A 448 -14.99 -0.14 -24.80
C LYS A 448 -15.68 0.88 -25.71
N ASP A 449 -16.94 0.66 -26.01
CA ASP A 449 -17.74 1.65 -26.73
C ASP A 449 -18.34 2.71 -25.79
N GLY A 450 -19.04 3.69 -26.36
CA GLY A 450 -19.75 4.71 -25.59
C GLY A 450 -20.91 4.17 -24.74
N ALA A 451 -21.35 2.93 -24.97
CA ALA A 451 -22.42 2.25 -24.25
C ALA A 451 -21.90 1.30 -23.15
N TYR A 452 -20.61 1.37 -22.83
CA TYR A 452 -19.92 0.59 -21.81
C TYR A 452 -19.78 -0.91 -22.09
N ALA A 453 -20.05 -1.37 -23.31
CA ALA A 453 -19.84 -2.76 -23.71
C ALA A 453 -18.37 -3.00 -24.09
N PHE A 454 -17.85 -4.16 -23.71
CA PHE A 454 -16.50 -4.59 -24.06
C PHE A 454 -16.50 -5.33 -25.40
N TYR A 455 -15.61 -4.92 -26.30
CA TYR A 455 -15.43 -5.54 -27.61
C TYR A 455 -13.99 -5.98 -27.78
N GLN A 456 -13.81 -7.17 -28.33
CA GLN A 456 -12.49 -7.65 -28.73
C GLN A 456 -11.90 -6.71 -29.79
N PHE A 457 -10.61 -6.37 -29.66
CA PHE A 457 -9.90 -5.73 -30.76
C PHE A 457 -9.75 -6.68 -31.94
N LEU A 458 -10.17 -6.22 -33.11
CA LEU A 458 -10.05 -6.96 -34.34
C LEU A 458 -8.77 -6.57 -35.09
N ASN A 459 -8.30 -7.49 -35.91
CA ASN A 459 -7.15 -7.29 -36.77
C ASN A 459 -7.54 -6.54 -38.07
N SER A 460 -6.62 -6.44 -39.03
CA SER A 460 -6.88 -5.86 -40.36
C SER A 460 -7.94 -6.64 -41.14
N ALA A 461 -8.56 -5.96 -42.11
CA ALA A 461 -9.47 -6.60 -43.07
C ALA A 461 -8.73 -7.49 -44.07
N GLY A 462 -9.46 -8.43 -44.67
CA GLY A 462 -8.97 -9.32 -45.71
C GLY A 462 -8.68 -8.59 -47.02
N SER A 463 -7.78 -9.16 -47.83
CA SER A 463 -7.36 -8.59 -49.12
C SER A 463 -8.05 -9.28 -50.30
N GLY A 464 -8.34 -8.53 -51.36
CA GLY A 464 -9.01 -9.05 -52.55
C GLY A 464 -8.08 -9.78 -53.51
N SER A 465 -8.61 -10.76 -54.25
CA SER A 465 -7.83 -11.58 -55.18
C SER A 465 -7.75 -11.00 -56.60
N GLY A 466 -6.86 -11.55 -57.43
CA GLY A 466 -6.73 -11.16 -58.83
C GLY A 466 -7.87 -11.69 -59.69
N GLY A 467 -8.31 -10.91 -60.68
CA GLY A 467 -9.24 -11.35 -61.72
C GLY A 467 -8.54 -12.22 -62.76
N GLY A 468 -9.26 -13.17 -63.36
CA GLY A 468 -8.73 -14.00 -64.45
C GLY A 468 -8.56 -13.22 -65.75
N GLY A 469 -7.62 -13.61 -66.59
CA GLY A 469 -7.46 -13.07 -67.94
C GLY A 469 -8.59 -13.51 -68.86
N GLY A 470 -8.95 -12.68 -69.84
CA GLY A 470 -9.95 -13.03 -70.85
C GLY A 470 -9.41 -14.04 -71.87
N GLY A 471 -10.27 -14.92 -72.37
CA GLY A 471 -9.91 -15.84 -73.45
C GLY A 471 -9.66 -15.09 -74.75
N GLY A 472 -8.73 -15.58 -75.58
CA GLY A 472 -8.57 -15.13 -76.96
C GLY A 472 -9.72 -15.63 -77.83
N ALA A 473 -10.08 -14.85 -78.84
CA ALA A 473 -11.15 -15.24 -79.77
C ALA A 473 -10.75 -16.43 -80.64
N GLY A 474 -11.69 -17.34 -80.88
CA GLY A 474 -11.51 -18.41 -81.87
C GLY A 474 -11.55 -17.90 -83.31
N SER A 475 -11.12 -18.74 -84.23
CA SER A 475 -11.34 -18.61 -85.67
C SER A 475 -12.12 -19.83 -86.17
N ALA A 476 -12.61 -19.79 -87.41
CA ALA A 476 -13.32 -20.90 -88.05
C ALA A 476 -12.61 -22.27 -87.91
N TYR A 477 -11.27 -22.28 -87.84
CA TYR A 477 -10.48 -23.53 -87.84
C TYR A 477 -9.70 -23.80 -86.54
N TYR A 478 -9.59 -22.83 -85.63
CA TYR A 478 -8.71 -22.94 -84.45
C TYR A 478 -9.33 -22.28 -83.21
N TYR A 479 -9.03 -22.82 -82.03
CA TYR A 479 -9.30 -22.14 -80.77
C TYR A 479 -8.36 -20.94 -80.61
N GLY A 480 -8.81 -19.89 -79.92
CA GLY A 480 -7.89 -18.92 -79.33
C GLY A 480 -7.16 -19.51 -78.12
N GLY A 481 -6.07 -18.87 -77.69
CA GLY A 481 -5.45 -19.17 -76.40
C GLY A 481 -6.38 -18.76 -75.26
N SER A 482 -6.51 -19.57 -74.21
CA SER A 482 -7.38 -19.22 -73.09
C SER A 482 -6.70 -18.25 -72.11
N GLY A 483 -7.48 -17.57 -71.28
CA GLY A 483 -6.95 -16.62 -70.30
C GLY A 483 -6.22 -17.31 -69.14
N GLY A 484 -5.25 -16.63 -68.54
CA GLY A 484 -4.60 -17.09 -67.31
C GLY A 484 -5.49 -16.87 -66.09
N GLY A 485 -5.39 -17.73 -65.07
CA GLY A 485 -6.12 -17.54 -63.81
C GLY A 485 -5.54 -16.38 -62.98
N GLY A 486 -6.36 -15.69 -62.22
CA GLY A 486 -5.92 -14.68 -61.27
C GLY A 486 -5.19 -15.30 -60.08
N GLY A 487 -4.26 -14.57 -59.47
CA GLY A 487 -3.60 -14.98 -58.23
C GLY A 487 -4.52 -14.85 -57.03
N GLY A 488 -4.44 -15.80 -56.09
CA GLY A 488 -5.13 -15.69 -54.81
C GLY A 488 -4.49 -14.62 -53.92
N SER A 489 -5.26 -13.96 -53.06
CA SER A 489 -4.69 -13.04 -52.06
C SER A 489 -4.15 -13.80 -50.85
N ALA A 490 -3.24 -13.14 -50.12
CA ALA A 490 -2.69 -13.65 -48.87
C ALA A 490 -3.63 -13.42 -47.67
N SER A 491 -3.46 -14.22 -46.61
CA SER A 491 -4.09 -13.97 -45.32
C SER A 491 -3.30 -12.98 -44.47
N VAL A 492 -4.00 -12.24 -43.63
CA VAL A 492 -3.43 -11.18 -42.78
C VAL A 492 -2.50 -11.77 -41.71
N GLY A 493 -1.41 -11.07 -41.37
CA GLY A 493 -0.60 -11.42 -40.19
C GLY A 493 -1.45 -11.32 -38.92
N GLY A 494 -1.33 -12.25 -37.98
CA GLY A 494 -2.23 -12.31 -36.83
C GLY A 494 -1.83 -11.40 -35.66
N VAL A 495 -2.52 -11.59 -34.53
CA VAL A 495 -2.28 -10.83 -33.30
C VAL A 495 -1.38 -11.63 -32.35
N ILE A 496 -0.39 -10.97 -31.72
CA ILE A 496 0.45 -11.53 -30.66
C ILE A 496 0.32 -10.64 -29.42
N LEU A 497 -0.05 -11.23 -28.29
CA LEU A 497 -0.04 -10.58 -26.98
C LEU A 497 0.98 -11.27 -26.06
N LEU A 498 1.94 -10.47 -25.59
CA LEU A 498 2.98 -10.87 -24.66
C LEU A 498 2.90 -9.98 -23.41
N CYS A 499 2.60 -10.56 -22.25
CA CYS A 499 2.52 -9.83 -20.99
C CYS A 499 3.40 -10.47 -19.90
N GLY A 500 4.37 -9.73 -19.35
CA GLY A 500 5.15 -10.26 -18.24
C GLY A 500 6.24 -9.37 -17.72
N ASN A 501 7.00 -9.82 -16.73
CA ASN A 501 7.90 -8.94 -15.99
C ASN A 501 9.10 -8.50 -16.84
N LYS A 502 9.96 -9.44 -17.25
CA LYS A 502 11.17 -9.15 -18.02
C LYS A 502 11.17 -9.88 -19.36
N ILE A 503 11.47 -9.18 -20.46
CA ILE A 503 11.80 -9.81 -21.74
C ILE A 503 13.27 -9.56 -22.09
N ALA A 504 14.00 -10.63 -22.40
CA ALA A 504 15.35 -10.63 -22.95
C ALA A 504 15.30 -11.17 -24.38
N ASN A 505 15.10 -10.28 -25.36
CA ASN A 505 14.89 -10.66 -26.76
C ASN A 505 16.14 -10.37 -27.61
N ALA A 506 16.80 -11.42 -28.09
CA ALA A 506 17.82 -11.39 -29.13
C ALA A 506 17.33 -11.96 -30.47
N GLY A 507 16.14 -12.58 -30.50
CA GLY A 507 15.50 -13.15 -31.68
C GLY A 507 14.44 -12.22 -32.31
N THR A 508 13.32 -12.82 -32.75
CA THR A 508 12.26 -12.10 -33.47
C THR A 508 10.86 -12.41 -32.91
N VAL A 509 10.02 -11.39 -32.77
CA VAL A 509 8.58 -11.53 -32.56
C VAL A 509 7.87 -11.00 -33.81
N SER A 510 7.32 -11.86 -34.65
CA SER A 510 6.84 -11.51 -35.99
C SER A 510 5.35 -11.72 -36.18
N ALA A 511 4.70 -10.70 -36.72
CA ALA A 511 3.32 -10.76 -37.21
C ALA A 511 3.26 -10.05 -38.56
N ILE A 512 3.96 -10.57 -39.56
CA ILE A 512 4.04 -9.95 -40.90
C ILE A 512 2.90 -10.44 -41.81
N GLY A 513 2.53 -9.60 -42.77
CA GLY A 513 1.67 -10.00 -43.89
C GLY A 513 2.42 -10.92 -44.85
N ALA A 514 1.67 -11.68 -45.65
CA ALA A 514 2.20 -12.59 -46.65
C ALA A 514 1.93 -12.10 -48.08
N SER A 515 2.67 -12.65 -49.03
CA SER A 515 2.59 -12.25 -50.43
C SER A 515 1.35 -12.80 -51.13
N GLY A 516 0.72 -11.97 -51.95
CA GLY A 516 -0.31 -12.43 -52.87
C GLY A 516 0.29 -13.35 -53.94
N GLY A 517 -0.55 -14.23 -54.49
CA GLY A 517 -0.16 -15.12 -55.58
C GLY A 517 -0.04 -14.37 -56.91
N ASN A 518 0.86 -14.82 -57.76
CA ASN A 518 1.03 -14.27 -59.10
C ASN A 518 -0.15 -14.68 -60.00
N GLY A 519 -0.52 -13.83 -60.95
CA GLY A 519 -1.45 -14.20 -62.00
C GLY A 519 -0.82 -15.18 -62.99
N GLY A 520 -1.63 -16.09 -63.53
CA GLY A 520 -1.21 -17.02 -64.57
C GLY A 520 -1.08 -16.35 -65.92
N ASN A 521 -0.17 -16.85 -66.75
CA ASN A 521 0.04 -16.31 -68.11
C ASN A 521 -1.12 -16.71 -69.03
N GLY A 522 -1.48 -15.84 -69.97
CA GLY A 522 -2.44 -16.15 -71.03
C GLY A 522 -1.88 -17.18 -72.02
N GLY A 523 -2.75 -18.01 -72.58
CA GLY A 523 -2.40 -18.98 -73.61
C GLY A 523 -2.06 -18.30 -74.94
N ASN A 524 -1.05 -18.83 -75.63
CA ASN A 524 -0.63 -18.35 -76.94
C ASN A 524 -1.66 -18.71 -78.02
N GLY A 525 -1.79 -17.89 -79.06
CA GLY A 525 -2.42 -18.28 -80.32
C GLY A 525 -1.52 -19.20 -81.14
N VAL A 526 -2.10 -19.99 -82.06
CA VAL A 526 -1.32 -20.86 -82.98
C VAL A 526 -0.68 -20.01 -84.10
N THR A 527 -1.40 -19.00 -84.59
CA THR A 527 -1.01 -18.13 -85.71
C THR A 527 -1.54 -16.69 -85.51
N THR A 528 -1.31 -15.79 -86.47
CA THR A 528 -1.91 -14.44 -86.46
C THR A 528 -3.43 -14.43 -86.68
N ALA A 529 -4.06 -15.56 -87.03
CA ALA A 529 -5.49 -15.60 -87.32
C ALA A 529 -6.40 -15.80 -86.08
N GLN A 530 -5.86 -16.26 -84.94
CA GLN A 530 -6.61 -16.47 -83.69
C GLN A 530 -6.29 -15.40 -82.64
N GLY A 531 -7.08 -15.33 -81.59
CA GLY A 531 -6.73 -14.54 -80.41
C GLY A 531 -5.83 -15.30 -79.44
N ALA A 532 -4.85 -14.61 -78.85
CA ALA A 532 -4.17 -14.96 -77.61
C ALA A 532 -5.00 -14.57 -76.38
N GLY A 533 -4.83 -15.34 -75.30
CA GLY A 533 -5.44 -15.06 -74.00
C GLY A 533 -4.76 -13.91 -73.28
N GLY A 534 -5.52 -13.19 -72.45
CA GLY A 534 -4.99 -12.22 -71.51
C GLY A 534 -4.35 -12.88 -70.29
N GLY A 535 -3.40 -12.19 -69.66
CA GLY A 535 -2.80 -12.64 -68.41
C GLY A 535 -3.72 -12.43 -67.20
N GLY A 536 -3.67 -13.30 -66.20
CA GLY A 536 -4.42 -13.13 -64.95
C GLY A 536 -3.85 -11.99 -64.10
N GLY A 537 -4.69 -11.31 -63.32
CA GLY A 537 -4.25 -10.30 -62.36
C GLY A 537 -3.55 -10.94 -61.16
N GLY A 538 -2.56 -10.24 -60.59
CA GLY A 538 -1.93 -10.64 -59.34
C GLY A 538 -2.88 -10.50 -58.14
N GLY A 539 -2.78 -11.43 -57.19
CA GLY A 539 -3.47 -11.35 -55.91
C GLY A 539 -2.83 -10.30 -55.01
N ALA A 540 -3.62 -9.69 -54.13
CA ALA A 540 -3.11 -8.72 -53.17
C ALA A 540 -2.22 -9.37 -52.11
N GLY A 541 -1.17 -8.66 -51.70
CA GLY A 541 -0.45 -8.95 -50.46
C GLY A 541 -1.29 -8.55 -49.25
N SER A 542 -1.06 -9.17 -48.11
CA SER A 542 -1.86 -8.89 -46.92
C SER A 542 -1.21 -7.88 -45.99
N ASN A 543 -2.00 -7.30 -45.09
CA ASN A 543 -1.50 -6.42 -44.06
C ASN A 543 -0.67 -7.17 -43.03
N GLY A 544 0.29 -6.46 -42.42
CA GLY A 544 0.90 -6.89 -41.17
C GLY A 544 -0.12 -7.00 -40.04
N GLY A 545 0.20 -7.81 -39.05
CA GLY A 545 -0.59 -8.05 -37.86
C GLY A 545 -0.29 -7.08 -36.73
N ILE A 546 -0.70 -7.46 -35.52
CA ILE A 546 -0.59 -6.62 -34.34
C ILE A 546 0.30 -7.31 -33.31
N ILE A 547 1.29 -6.60 -32.79
CA ILE A 547 2.09 -7.06 -31.65
C ILE A 547 1.83 -6.14 -30.47
N VAL A 548 1.41 -6.70 -29.35
CA VAL A 548 1.27 -6.00 -28.07
C VAL A 548 2.22 -6.66 -27.07
N LEU A 549 3.18 -5.87 -26.58
CA LEU A 549 4.13 -6.25 -25.54
C LEU A 549 3.89 -5.37 -24.32
N VAL A 550 3.54 -5.99 -23.21
CA VAL A 550 3.41 -5.35 -21.90
C VAL A 550 4.49 -5.94 -21.00
N CYS A 551 5.46 -5.13 -20.60
CA CYS A 551 6.51 -5.61 -19.69
C CYS A 551 7.11 -4.53 -18.80
N SER A 552 7.52 -4.91 -17.58
CA SER A 552 8.23 -3.98 -16.69
C SER A 552 9.65 -3.69 -17.17
N THR A 553 10.32 -4.67 -17.80
CA THR A 553 11.68 -4.52 -18.31
C THR A 553 11.85 -5.16 -19.69
N LYS A 554 12.31 -4.38 -20.67
CA LYS A 554 12.70 -4.85 -22.01
C LYS A 554 14.22 -4.78 -22.19
N GLN A 555 14.83 -5.89 -22.57
CA GLN A 555 16.26 -6.02 -22.86
C GLN A 555 16.51 -6.76 -24.19
N GLY A 556 17.70 -6.55 -24.75
CA GLY A 556 18.15 -7.18 -26.00
C GLY A 556 17.85 -6.37 -27.26
N SER A 557 18.43 -6.81 -28.39
CA SER A 557 18.38 -6.14 -29.69
C SER A 557 17.46 -6.82 -30.71
N GLY A 558 16.61 -7.74 -30.25
CA GLY A 558 15.67 -8.48 -31.10
C GLY A 558 14.63 -7.58 -31.77
N THR A 559 13.98 -8.12 -32.81
CA THR A 559 13.10 -7.36 -33.70
C THR A 559 11.62 -7.69 -33.52
N TYR A 560 10.74 -6.76 -33.92
CA TYR A 560 9.28 -6.85 -33.82
C TYR A 560 8.59 -6.53 -35.16
N PRO A 561 8.89 -7.27 -36.26
CA PRO A 561 8.39 -6.92 -37.58
C PRO A 561 6.87 -7.16 -37.71
N VAL A 562 6.21 -6.13 -38.22
CA VAL A 562 4.79 -6.12 -38.61
C VAL A 562 4.64 -5.63 -40.06
N THR A 563 5.58 -5.96 -40.94
CA THR A 563 5.61 -5.46 -42.32
C THR A 563 4.46 -6.01 -43.17
N ALA A 564 4.09 -5.26 -44.20
CA ALA A 564 3.14 -5.69 -45.22
C ALA A 564 3.68 -6.85 -46.07
N GLY A 565 2.75 -7.65 -46.59
CA GLY A 565 3.00 -8.58 -47.68
C GLY A 565 2.97 -7.88 -49.05
N ALA A 566 3.79 -8.37 -49.98
CA ALA A 566 3.84 -7.86 -51.34
C ALA A 566 2.67 -8.38 -52.19
N GLY A 567 2.15 -7.55 -53.10
CA GLY A 567 1.22 -8.00 -54.12
C GLY A 567 1.89 -8.96 -55.12
N GLY A 568 1.13 -9.95 -55.57
CA GLY A 568 1.57 -10.84 -56.63
C GLY A 568 1.68 -10.10 -57.96
N THR A 569 2.58 -10.56 -58.82
CA THR A 569 2.75 -9.97 -60.15
C THR A 569 1.61 -10.40 -61.07
N GLY A 570 1.22 -9.54 -62.00
CA GLY A 570 0.30 -9.90 -63.07
C GLY A 570 0.92 -10.94 -64.01
N GLY A 571 0.08 -11.83 -64.54
CA GLY A 571 0.44 -12.77 -65.57
C GLY A 571 0.70 -12.06 -66.90
N THR A 572 1.61 -12.60 -67.70
CA THR A 572 1.87 -12.08 -69.04
C THR A 572 0.76 -12.49 -69.99
N LYS A 573 0.49 -11.67 -71.00
CA LYS A 573 -0.41 -12.04 -72.12
C LYS A 573 0.16 -13.19 -72.94
N GLY A 574 -0.71 -13.91 -73.61
CA GLY A 574 -0.32 -14.86 -74.65
C GLY A 574 0.32 -14.16 -75.85
N ALA A 575 1.27 -14.85 -76.47
CA ALA A 575 1.89 -14.45 -77.73
C ALA A 575 1.08 -14.95 -78.94
N ASN A 576 1.28 -14.30 -80.09
CA ASN A 576 0.68 -14.59 -81.39
C ASN A 576 -0.86 -14.42 -81.45
N GLY A 577 -1.33 -13.57 -82.36
CA GLY A 577 -2.76 -13.41 -82.64
C GLY A 577 -3.11 -12.09 -83.34
N ASN A 578 -4.38 -11.93 -83.74
CA ASN A 578 -4.86 -10.71 -84.41
C ASN A 578 -5.23 -9.63 -83.37
N GLY A 579 -4.48 -8.54 -83.31
CA GLY A 579 -4.70 -7.45 -82.35
C GLY A 579 -3.94 -7.60 -81.03
N THR A 580 -4.28 -6.78 -80.03
CA THR A 580 -3.50 -6.60 -78.79
C THR A 580 -4.15 -7.25 -77.58
N ALA A 581 -3.57 -8.36 -77.09
CA ALA A 581 -3.89 -8.90 -75.77
C ALA A 581 -3.18 -8.07 -74.69
N TYR A 582 -3.65 -8.16 -73.45
CA TYR A 582 -3.12 -7.39 -72.32
C TYR A 582 -2.60 -8.29 -71.20
N ASN A 583 -1.55 -7.81 -70.52
CA ASN A 583 -1.07 -8.43 -69.28
C ASN A 583 -2.09 -8.19 -68.16
N GLY A 584 -2.09 -9.05 -67.15
CA GLY A 584 -2.77 -8.74 -65.90
C GLY A 584 -2.04 -7.63 -65.15
N GLY A 585 -2.76 -6.92 -64.28
CA GLY A 585 -2.13 -5.97 -63.36
C GLY A 585 -1.42 -6.67 -62.20
N ASN A 586 -0.51 -5.96 -61.51
CA ASN A 586 0.07 -6.41 -60.25
C ASN A 586 -0.90 -6.14 -59.10
N GLY A 587 -1.04 -7.10 -58.19
CA GLY A 587 -1.81 -6.89 -56.96
C GLY A 587 -1.21 -5.78 -56.11
N ALA A 588 -2.03 -5.12 -55.29
CA ALA A 588 -1.50 -4.12 -54.36
C ALA A 588 -0.76 -4.80 -53.19
N ASN A 589 0.23 -4.10 -52.65
CA ASN A 589 0.85 -4.48 -51.37
C ASN A 589 -0.12 -4.20 -50.22
N GLY A 590 0.00 -4.96 -49.14
CA GLY A 590 -0.68 -4.63 -47.90
C GLY A 590 -0.12 -3.38 -47.22
N ALA A 591 -0.73 -3.01 -46.11
CA ALA A 591 -0.22 -2.03 -45.16
C ALA A 591 0.61 -2.72 -44.05
N ALA A 592 1.57 -1.99 -43.48
CA ALA A 592 2.21 -2.45 -42.26
C ALA A 592 1.19 -2.49 -41.11
N GLY A 593 1.36 -3.46 -40.22
CA GLY A 593 0.62 -3.57 -38.98
C GLY A 593 1.14 -2.62 -37.90
N LYS A 594 0.82 -2.90 -36.65
CA LYS A 594 1.16 -2.04 -35.52
C LYS A 594 1.86 -2.81 -34.39
N THR A 595 2.75 -2.11 -33.70
CA THR A 595 3.44 -2.62 -32.51
C THR A 595 3.20 -1.68 -31.35
N TYR A 596 2.71 -2.22 -30.24
CA TYR A 596 2.49 -1.52 -28.98
C TYR A 596 3.44 -2.08 -27.93
N ILE A 597 4.24 -1.22 -27.29
CA ILE A 597 5.15 -1.60 -26.21
C ILE A 597 4.84 -0.72 -25.01
N LEU A 598 4.39 -1.35 -23.92
CA LEU A 598 3.98 -0.68 -22.70
C LEU A 598 4.86 -1.14 -21.55
N TYR A 599 5.26 -0.18 -20.72
CA TYR A 599 5.98 -0.45 -19.48
C TYR A 599 5.02 -0.28 -18.31
N GLY A 600 4.85 -1.35 -17.54
CA GLY A 600 3.93 -1.41 -16.40
C GLY A 600 4.61 -1.82 -15.12
#